data_AF-A0A059FP09-F1
#
_entry.id   AF-A0A059FP09-F1
#
_cell.length_a   1.000
_cell.length_b   1.000
_cell.length_c   1.000
_cell.angle_alpha   90.00
_cell.angle_beta   90.00
_cell.angle_gamma   90.00
#
_symmetry.space_group_name_H-M   'P 1'
#
loop_
_entity.id
_entity.type
_entity.pdbx_description
1 polymer ?
#
loop_
_entity_poly.entity_id
_entity_poly.type
_entity_poly.pdbx_seq_one_letter_code
_entity_poly.pdbx_strand_id
1 'polypeptide(L)'
;MRDSNYDYDVSPWWRLTDKLSVVEASLLVLGIEPQGLAEYIENHEAHQRPKGYAAVKAGIVAGLQNETLKGHLSFVQYQEHGGGWETDYTRHDLSASAVEVDSLINWLTSRGVSEGYFFSTDNSKGGLRDASHPRYAPKLAAAVRAWESFDESSSAPGTAKQRLAKWLRLHAAEYGLTDDDGKSRESVIEQLATIANWATKGGAPKAESPEPFDNDLDDKIPF
;
A
#
# COMPACT_ATOMS: atom_id res chain seq x y z
N MET A 1 -14.61 21.48 18.85
CA MET A 1 -15.52 20.37 19.23
C MET A 1 -15.74 19.52 17.99
N ARG A 2 -14.94 18.45 17.85
CA ARG A 2 -15.18 17.35 16.91
C ARG A 2 -15.73 16.23 17.79
N ASP A 3 -17.03 16.03 17.78
CA ASP A 3 -17.69 14.98 18.55
C ASP A 3 -17.94 13.75 17.69
N SER A 4 -17.81 12.60 18.34
CA SER A 4 -18.11 11.22 17.92
C SER A 4 -17.11 10.53 16.98
N ASN A 5 -16.32 9.68 17.62
CA ASN A 5 -15.20 8.89 17.14
C ASN A 5 -15.69 7.52 16.66
N TYR A 6 -16.47 7.50 15.58
CA TYR A 6 -16.68 6.29 14.77
C TYR A 6 -16.08 6.56 13.39
N ASP A 7 -14.76 6.41 13.29
CA ASP A 7 -14.12 6.20 12.00
C ASP A 7 -14.64 4.84 11.53
N TYR A 8 -15.65 4.84 10.67
CA TYR A 8 -16.16 3.63 10.04
C TYR A 8 -15.12 3.18 9.02
N ASP A 9 -14.05 2.56 9.52
CA ASP A 9 -13.15 1.80 8.68
C ASP A 9 -13.97 0.80 7.87
N VAL A 10 -13.76 0.80 6.57
CA VAL A 10 -14.42 -0.15 5.68
C VAL A 10 -14.08 -1.56 6.12
N SER A 11 -15.10 -2.35 6.39
CA SER A 11 -14.99 -3.73 6.84
C SER A 11 -14.10 -4.53 5.88
N PRO A 12 -13.06 -5.23 6.37
CA PRO A 12 -12.21 -6.07 5.53
C PRO A 12 -12.97 -7.29 4.98
N TRP A 13 -14.15 -7.60 5.52
CA TRP A 13 -14.95 -8.76 5.14
C TRP A 13 -15.58 -8.62 3.74
N TRP A 14 -15.70 -7.40 3.19
CA TRP A 14 -16.16 -7.21 1.80
C TRP A 14 -15.23 -7.88 0.78
N ARG A 15 -13.96 -8.14 1.14
CA ARG A 15 -13.00 -8.90 0.31
C ARG A 15 -13.38 -10.38 0.12
N LEU A 16 -14.30 -10.92 0.93
CA LEU A 16 -14.77 -12.30 0.77
C LEU A 16 -15.74 -12.46 -0.41
N THR A 17 -16.21 -11.36 -0.98
CA THR A 17 -17.21 -11.38 -2.05
C THR A 17 -16.52 -11.36 -3.42
N ASP A 18 -16.92 -12.26 -4.32
CA ASP A 18 -16.44 -12.28 -5.71
C ASP A 18 -17.18 -11.26 -6.59
N LYS A 19 -18.36 -10.81 -6.13
CA LYS A 19 -19.24 -9.87 -6.81
C LYS A 19 -19.79 -8.88 -5.80
N LEU A 20 -19.90 -7.63 -6.24
CA LEU A 20 -20.49 -6.54 -5.47
C LEU A 20 -21.63 -5.93 -6.29
N SER A 21 -22.66 -5.43 -5.62
CA SER A 21 -23.64 -4.59 -6.31
C SER A 21 -22.97 -3.32 -6.84
N VAL A 22 -23.58 -2.67 -7.84
CA VAL A 22 -23.07 -1.41 -8.39
C VAL A 22 -22.98 -0.33 -7.30
N VAL A 23 -23.91 -0.34 -6.34
CA VAL A 23 -23.94 0.59 -5.20
C VAL A 23 -22.79 0.32 -4.24
N GLU A 24 -22.62 -0.92 -3.78
CA GLU A 24 -21.53 -1.31 -2.86
C GLU A 24 -20.16 -1.06 -3.48
N ALA A 25 -19.97 -1.46 -4.74
CA ALA A 25 -18.72 -1.21 -5.46
C ALA A 25 -18.40 0.28 -5.53
N SER A 26 -19.40 1.13 -5.79
CA SER A 26 -19.20 2.58 -5.86
C SER A 26 -18.78 3.18 -4.51
N LEU A 27 -19.35 2.69 -3.41
CA LEU A 27 -18.99 3.12 -2.06
C LEU A 27 -17.58 2.65 -1.67
N LEU A 28 -17.24 1.39 -1.96
CA LEU A 28 -15.93 0.82 -1.64
C LEU A 28 -14.78 1.49 -2.43
N VAL A 29 -15.01 1.85 -3.70
CA VAL A 29 -14.04 2.64 -4.48
C VAL A 29 -13.74 3.99 -3.80
N LEU A 30 -14.72 4.59 -3.14
CA LEU A 30 -14.57 5.84 -2.40
C LEU A 30 -14.05 5.63 -0.96
N GLY A 31 -13.80 4.38 -0.54
CA GLY A 31 -13.40 4.06 0.82
C GLY A 31 -14.51 4.28 1.86
N ILE A 32 -15.77 4.10 1.46
CA ILE A 32 -16.94 4.26 2.33
C ILE A 32 -17.56 2.90 2.61
N GLU A 33 -17.86 2.63 3.88
CA GLU A 33 -18.53 1.41 4.33
C GLU A 33 -19.93 1.28 3.69
N PRO A 34 -20.20 0.22 2.90
CA PRO A 34 -21.52 0.01 2.32
C PRO A 34 -22.61 -0.36 3.33
N GLN A 35 -22.25 -1.04 4.43
CA GLN A 35 -23.24 -1.49 5.42
C GLN A 35 -24.05 -0.31 5.97
N GLY A 36 -25.37 -0.43 5.91
CA GLY A 36 -26.30 0.65 6.23
C GLY A 36 -26.53 1.59 5.04
N LEU A 37 -25.47 2.21 4.50
CA LEU A 37 -25.63 3.26 3.48
C LEU A 37 -26.13 2.75 2.11
N ALA A 38 -25.70 1.57 1.68
CA ALA A 38 -26.02 1.04 0.35
C ALA A 38 -27.53 0.87 0.11
N GLU A 39 -28.31 0.61 1.16
CA GLU A 39 -29.75 0.34 1.03
C GLU A 39 -30.58 1.59 0.66
N TYR A 40 -30.14 2.79 1.06
CA TYR A 40 -30.93 4.02 0.91
C TYR A 40 -30.23 5.14 0.14
N ILE A 41 -28.93 5.02 -0.19
CA ILE A 41 -28.17 6.08 -0.86
C ILE A 41 -28.77 6.51 -2.21
N GLU A 42 -29.42 5.60 -2.95
CA GLU A 42 -30.08 5.95 -4.21
C GLU A 42 -31.33 6.83 -4.00
N ASN A 43 -31.91 6.83 -2.81
CA ASN A 43 -33.05 7.68 -2.44
C ASN A 43 -32.63 9.06 -1.90
N HIS A 44 -31.34 9.25 -1.58
CA HIS A 44 -30.83 10.54 -1.13
C HIS A 44 -30.81 11.57 -2.25
N GLU A 45 -31.00 12.85 -1.88
CA GLU A 45 -30.79 13.96 -2.79
C GLU A 45 -29.32 14.06 -3.22
N ALA A 46 -29.07 14.62 -4.40
CA ALA A 46 -27.71 14.69 -4.97
C ALA A 46 -26.69 15.33 -4.02
N HIS A 47 -27.10 16.34 -3.24
CA HIS A 47 -26.24 17.05 -2.30
C HIS A 47 -25.94 16.26 -1.00
N GLN A 48 -26.73 15.23 -0.70
CA GLN A 48 -26.57 14.35 0.46
C GLN A 48 -25.72 13.11 0.13
N ARG A 49 -25.47 12.87 -1.15
CA ARG A 49 -24.64 11.74 -1.60
C ARG A 49 -23.16 12.06 -1.40
N PRO A 50 -22.33 11.05 -1.07
CA PRO A 50 -20.89 11.24 -0.97
C PRO A 50 -20.30 11.82 -2.26
N LYS A 51 -19.33 12.71 -2.10
CA LYS A 51 -18.62 13.31 -3.23
C LYS A 51 -17.98 12.21 -4.08
N GLY A 52 -18.20 12.27 -5.39
CA GLY A 52 -17.66 11.29 -6.34
C GLY A 52 -18.56 10.06 -6.57
N TYR A 53 -19.54 9.79 -5.71
CA TYR A 53 -20.43 8.62 -5.83
C TYR A 53 -21.12 8.54 -7.19
N ALA A 54 -21.71 9.66 -7.64
CA ALA A 54 -22.36 9.71 -8.95
C ALA A 54 -21.40 9.42 -10.12
N ALA A 55 -20.14 9.84 -10.03
CA ALA A 55 -19.14 9.64 -11.07
C ALA A 55 -18.67 8.19 -11.13
N VAL A 56 -18.35 7.59 -9.97
CA VAL A 56 -17.95 6.18 -9.88
C VAL A 56 -19.07 5.28 -10.37
N LYS A 57 -20.29 5.51 -9.87
CA LYS A 57 -21.49 4.78 -10.27
C LYS A 57 -21.72 4.84 -11.78
N ALA A 58 -21.67 6.03 -12.37
CA ALA A 58 -21.80 6.19 -13.82
C ALA A 58 -20.71 5.44 -14.59
N GLY A 59 -19.47 5.47 -14.09
CA GLY A 59 -18.35 4.72 -14.68
C GLY A 59 -18.56 3.21 -14.65
N ILE A 60 -19.03 2.65 -13.53
CA ILE A 60 -19.31 1.22 -13.40
C ILE A 60 -20.47 0.81 -14.32
N VAL A 61 -21.57 1.57 -14.33
CA VAL A 61 -22.72 1.29 -15.20
C VAL A 61 -22.30 1.32 -16.68
N ALA A 62 -21.58 2.37 -17.11
CA ALA A 62 -21.08 2.44 -18.48
C ALA A 62 -20.08 1.33 -18.78
N GLY A 63 -19.27 0.92 -17.79
CA GLY A 63 -18.32 -0.18 -17.94
C GLY A 63 -19.01 -1.52 -18.18
N LEU A 64 -20.11 -1.78 -17.46
CA LEU A 64 -20.95 -2.98 -17.62
C LEU A 64 -21.73 -2.95 -18.95
N GLN A 65 -22.31 -1.81 -19.33
CA GLN A 65 -23.02 -1.65 -20.60
C GLN A 65 -22.12 -1.88 -21.82
N ASN A 66 -20.86 -1.44 -21.74
CA ASN A 66 -19.88 -1.60 -22.81
C ASN A 66 -19.06 -2.88 -22.70
N GLU A 67 -19.39 -3.78 -21.76
CA GLU A 67 -18.70 -5.05 -21.52
C GLU A 67 -17.18 -4.90 -21.21
N THR A 68 -16.75 -3.70 -20.82
CA THR A 68 -15.38 -3.45 -20.31
C THR A 68 -15.22 -3.90 -18.86
N LEU A 69 -16.34 -4.07 -18.15
CA LEU A 69 -16.45 -4.73 -16.85
C LEU A 69 -17.27 -6.01 -17.01
N LYS A 70 -16.82 -7.09 -16.35
CA LYS A 70 -17.61 -8.30 -16.19
C LYS A 70 -18.64 -8.13 -15.08
N GLY A 71 -19.85 -8.60 -15.33
CA GLY A 71 -20.97 -8.46 -14.42
C GLY A 71 -22.30 -8.50 -15.15
N HIS A 72 -23.34 -7.96 -14.54
CA HIS A 72 -24.65 -7.84 -15.17
C HIS A 72 -25.39 -6.60 -14.68
N LEU A 73 -26.28 -6.08 -15.53
CA LEU A 73 -27.24 -5.05 -15.19
C LEU A 73 -28.64 -5.67 -15.15
N SER A 74 -29.32 -5.48 -14.03
CA SER A 74 -30.70 -5.90 -13.81
C SER A 74 -31.64 -4.72 -14.06
N PHE A 75 -32.78 -4.97 -14.70
CA PHE A 75 -33.82 -3.94 -14.90
C PHE A 75 -34.74 -3.88 -13.69
N VAL A 76 -35.33 -2.71 -13.43
CA VAL A 76 -36.31 -2.55 -12.35
C VAL A 76 -37.55 -3.37 -12.66
N GLN A 77 -38.03 -4.12 -11.67
CA GLN A 77 -39.29 -4.85 -11.73
C GLN A 77 -40.26 -4.29 -10.70
N TYR A 78 -41.51 -4.08 -11.08
CA TYR A 78 -42.56 -3.67 -10.16
C TYR A 78 -43.78 -4.56 -10.30
N GLN A 79 -44.46 -4.73 -9.17
CA GLN A 79 -45.70 -5.49 -9.10
C GLN A 79 -46.86 -4.58 -9.51
N GLU A 80 -47.63 -5.02 -10.50
CA GLU A 80 -48.85 -4.34 -10.90
C GLU A 80 -49.96 -4.58 -9.86
N HIS A 81 -50.95 -3.67 -9.82
CA HIS A 81 -52.14 -3.80 -8.96
C HIS A 81 -52.91 -5.12 -9.17
N GLY A 82 -52.73 -5.79 -10.31
CA GLY A 82 -53.34 -7.10 -10.64
C GLY A 82 -52.49 -8.32 -10.26
N GLY A 83 -51.33 -8.15 -9.63
CA GLY A 83 -50.44 -9.24 -9.20
C GLY A 83 -49.44 -9.73 -10.25
N GLY A 84 -49.43 -9.16 -11.45
CA GLY A 84 -48.39 -9.37 -12.46
C GLY A 84 -47.10 -8.60 -12.13
N TRP A 85 -45.99 -8.98 -12.77
CA TRP A 85 -44.72 -8.25 -12.72
C TRP A 85 -44.44 -7.60 -14.07
N GLU A 86 -44.17 -6.31 -14.06
CA GLU A 86 -43.74 -5.57 -15.24
C GLU A 86 -42.27 -5.17 -15.08
N THR A 87 -41.51 -5.18 -16.19
CA THR A 87 -40.09 -4.82 -16.21
C THR A 87 -39.92 -3.47 -16.92
N ASP A 88 -39.31 -2.51 -16.24
CA ASP A 88 -38.91 -1.23 -16.83
C ASP A 88 -37.54 -1.36 -17.50
N TYR A 89 -37.55 -1.57 -18.82
CA TYR A 89 -36.32 -1.65 -19.62
C TYR A 89 -35.56 -0.32 -19.75
N THR A 90 -36.09 0.79 -19.24
CA THR A 90 -35.43 2.10 -19.28
C THR A 90 -34.59 2.37 -18.03
N ARG A 91 -34.77 1.57 -16.97
CA ARG A 91 -34.11 1.79 -15.66
C ARG A 91 -33.46 0.53 -15.14
N HIS A 92 -32.23 0.67 -14.65
CA HIS A 92 -31.52 -0.41 -13.99
C HIS A 92 -31.74 -0.37 -12.47
N ASP A 93 -31.98 -1.54 -11.88
CA ASP A 93 -31.91 -1.75 -10.45
C ASP A 93 -30.43 -1.95 -10.07
N LEU A 94 -29.82 -0.90 -9.54
CA LEU A 94 -28.38 -0.89 -9.23
C LEU A 94 -28.02 -1.73 -8.01
N SER A 95 -28.96 -2.01 -7.14
CA SER A 95 -28.79 -2.90 -5.99
C SER A 95 -28.85 -4.37 -6.42
N ALA A 96 -29.67 -4.67 -7.43
CA ALA A 96 -29.73 -6.00 -8.06
C ALA A 96 -28.75 -6.19 -9.24
N SER A 97 -28.02 -5.16 -9.63
CA SER A 97 -26.96 -5.22 -10.65
C SER A 97 -25.62 -5.45 -10.00
N ALA A 98 -24.76 -6.31 -10.56
CA ALA A 98 -23.49 -6.67 -9.93
C ALA A 98 -22.30 -6.60 -10.88
N VAL A 99 -21.14 -6.27 -10.33
CA VAL A 99 -19.83 -6.27 -10.98
C VAL A 99 -18.91 -7.30 -10.33
N GLU A 100 -18.11 -7.99 -11.13
CA GLU A 100 -17.06 -8.91 -10.64
C GLU A 100 -15.89 -8.11 -10.07
N VAL A 101 -15.45 -8.47 -8.85
CA VAL A 101 -14.42 -7.72 -8.11
C VAL A 101 -13.09 -7.68 -8.88
N ASP A 102 -12.60 -8.82 -9.36
CA ASP A 102 -11.36 -8.88 -10.14
C ASP A 102 -11.43 -8.03 -11.42
N SER A 103 -12.59 -8.03 -12.09
CA SER A 103 -12.79 -7.20 -13.27
C SER A 103 -12.77 -5.71 -12.91
N LEU A 104 -13.38 -5.33 -11.78
CA LEU A 104 -13.38 -3.96 -11.29
C LEU A 104 -11.97 -3.48 -10.95
N ILE A 105 -11.18 -4.30 -10.26
CA ILE A 105 -9.80 -3.98 -9.89
C ILE A 105 -8.96 -3.71 -11.14
N ASN A 106 -8.97 -4.64 -12.11
CA ASN A 106 -8.23 -4.49 -13.36
C ASN A 106 -8.66 -3.24 -14.14
N TRP A 107 -9.97 -2.98 -14.19
CA TRP A 107 -10.55 -1.83 -14.87
C TRP A 107 -10.16 -0.50 -14.22
N LEU A 108 -10.13 -0.44 -12.89
CA LEU A 108 -9.64 0.72 -12.12
C LEU A 108 -8.15 0.95 -12.37
N THR A 109 -7.34 -0.10 -12.31
CA THR A 109 -5.89 -0.03 -12.59
C THR A 109 -5.62 0.48 -14.01
N SER A 110 -6.36 0.00 -15.01
CA SER A 110 -6.23 0.47 -16.39
C SER A 110 -6.52 1.98 -16.57
N ARG A 111 -7.24 2.59 -15.61
CA ARG A 111 -7.57 4.02 -15.57
C ARG A 111 -6.65 4.83 -14.66
N GLY A 112 -5.57 4.22 -14.17
CA GLY A 112 -4.60 4.87 -13.29
C GLY A 112 -5.04 4.98 -11.83
N VAL A 113 -6.11 4.28 -11.43
CA VAL A 113 -6.50 4.17 -10.02
C VAL A 113 -5.78 2.96 -9.42
N SER A 114 -4.90 3.22 -8.47
CA SER A 114 -4.05 2.19 -7.82
C SER A 114 -3.99 2.32 -6.30
N GLU A 115 -4.87 3.13 -5.71
CA GLU A 115 -4.95 3.39 -4.27
C GLU A 115 -6.40 3.22 -3.78
N GLY A 116 -6.59 3.01 -2.48
CA GLY A 116 -7.91 2.83 -1.86
C GLY A 116 -8.23 1.38 -1.52
N TYR A 117 -9.46 1.11 -1.06
CA TYR A 117 -9.86 -0.17 -0.45
C TYR A 117 -9.39 -1.42 -1.23
N PHE A 118 -9.63 -1.45 -2.54
CA PHE A 118 -9.28 -2.59 -3.39
C PHE A 118 -7.77 -2.80 -3.57
N PHE A 119 -6.97 -1.74 -3.40
CA PHE A 119 -5.52 -1.75 -3.57
C PHE A 119 -4.76 -1.72 -2.24
N SER A 120 -5.48 -1.48 -1.14
CA SER A 120 -5.00 -1.66 0.24
C SER A 120 -4.88 -3.14 0.59
N THR A 121 -4.25 -3.93 -0.28
CA THR A 121 -3.47 -5.04 0.24
C THR A 121 -2.24 -4.41 0.86
N ASP A 122 -2.30 -4.32 2.17
CA ASP A 122 -1.17 -4.62 3.04
C ASP A 122 -0.03 -5.28 2.24
N ASN A 123 1.16 -4.71 2.30
CA ASN A 123 2.38 -5.16 1.61
C ASN A 123 2.82 -6.61 2.03
N SER A 124 1.89 -7.44 2.48
CA SER A 124 1.97 -8.76 3.09
C SER A 124 1.23 -9.74 2.16
N LYS A 125 1.79 -10.14 1.02
CA LYS A 125 2.75 -11.25 0.94
C LYS A 125 3.22 -11.34 -0.52
N GLY A 126 4.05 -10.41 -0.97
CA GLY A 126 5.00 -10.79 -2.01
C GLY A 126 5.83 -11.97 -1.46
N GLY A 127 6.21 -12.94 -2.30
CA GLY A 127 7.02 -14.10 -1.87
C GLY A 127 8.33 -13.74 -1.15
N LEU A 128 8.69 -12.46 -1.13
CA LEU A 128 9.73 -11.84 -0.34
C LEU A 128 9.49 -11.84 1.19
N ARG A 129 8.23 -11.72 1.65
CA ARG A 129 7.87 -11.62 3.08
C ARG A 129 7.23 -12.89 3.63
N ASP A 130 6.97 -13.88 2.79
CA ASP A 130 6.39 -15.16 3.17
C ASP A 130 7.50 -16.20 3.38
N ALA A 131 7.78 -16.53 4.64
CA ALA A 131 8.79 -17.52 5.01
C ALA A 131 8.52 -18.93 4.48
N SER A 132 7.26 -19.24 4.14
CA SER A 132 6.86 -20.53 3.57
C SER A 132 6.97 -20.59 2.04
N HIS A 133 7.26 -19.46 1.39
CA HIS A 133 7.34 -19.41 -0.07
C HIS A 133 8.59 -20.16 -0.58
N PRO A 134 8.50 -20.99 -1.65
CA PRO A 134 9.63 -21.78 -2.14
C PRO A 134 10.88 -20.98 -2.55
N ARG A 135 10.71 -19.70 -2.87
CA ARG A 135 11.80 -18.77 -3.22
C ARG A 135 12.08 -17.75 -2.12
N TYR A 136 11.59 -17.99 -0.91
CA TYR A 136 11.88 -17.12 0.22
C TYR A 136 13.38 -17.10 0.52
N ALA A 137 13.93 -15.91 0.69
CA ALA A 137 15.33 -15.71 1.01
C ALA A 137 15.41 -14.84 2.29
N PRO A 138 15.72 -15.43 3.46
CA PRO A 138 15.75 -14.71 4.74
C PRO A 138 16.65 -13.47 4.72
N LYS A 139 17.81 -13.56 4.06
CA LYS A 139 18.76 -12.45 3.91
C LYS A 139 18.19 -11.28 3.10
N LEU A 140 17.46 -11.58 2.03
CA LEU A 140 16.82 -10.57 1.18
C LEU A 140 15.66 -9.90 1.94
N ALA A 141 14.84 -10.71 2.62
CA ALA A 141 13.78 -10.21 3.48
C ALA A 141 14.31 -9.28 4.57
N ALA A 142 15.42 -9.65 5.23
CA ALA A 142 16.08 -8.84 6.24
C ALA A 142 16.55 -7.48 5.70
N ALA A 143 17.21 -7.48 4.54
CA ALA A 143 17.71 -6.23 3.92
C ALA A 143 16.56 -5.28 3.57
N VAL A 144 15.47 -5.80 2.99
CA VAL A 144 14.29 -5.01 2.64
C VAL A 144 13.60 -4.48 3.89
N ARG A 145 13.40 -5.32 4.91
CA ARG A 145 12.76 -4.90 6.17
C ARG A 145 13.58 -3.86 6.92
N ALA A 146 14.90 -4.00 6.92
CA ALA A 146 15.79 -2.98 7.49
C ALA A 146 15.63 -1.64 6.77
N TRP A 147 15.57 -1.65 5.43
CA TRP A 147 15.37 -0.46 4.61
C TRP A 147 14.01 0.22 4.90
N GLU A 148 12.93 -0.56 4.91
CA GLU A 148 11.57 -0.07 5.16
C GLU A 148 11.38 0.45 6.60
N SER A 149 12.13 -0.11 7.56
CA SER A 149 12.07 0.31 8.97
C SER A 149 12.77 1.65 9.25
N PHE A 150 13.43 2.22 8.25
CA PHE A 150 14.23 3.41 8.46
C PHE A 150 13.36 4.66 8.64
N ASP A 151 13.45 5.25 9.83
CA ASP A 151 12.80 6.49 10.17
C ASP A 151 13.75 7.69 10.00
N GLU A 152 13.55 8.49 8.96
CA GLU A 152 14.34 9.72 8.71
C GLU A 152 14.18 10.77 9.82
N SER A 153 13.03 10.79 10.51
CA SER A 153 12.73 11.76 11.57
C SER A 153 13.37 11.40 12.93
N SER A 154 13.91 10.19 13.05
CA SER A 154 14.55 9.71 14.27
C SER A 154 15.82 10.50 14.58
N SER A 155 15.95 10.95 15.84
CA SER A 155 17.17 11.55 16.38
C SER A 155 18.30 10.55 16.66
N ALA A 156 18.14 9.28 16.25
CA ALA A 156 19.15 8.25 16.44
C ALA A 156 20.46 8.61 15.73
N PRO A 157 21.60 8.64 16.45
CA PRO A 157 22.88 9.00 15.87
C PRO A 157 23.39 7.95 14.87
N GLY A 158 24.19 8.40 13.91
CA GLY A 158 24.90 7.56 12.95
C GLY A 158 24.43 7.68 11.50
N THR A 159 25.22 7.14 10.59
CA THR A 159 24.88 7.09 9.15
C THR A 159 23.73 6.12 8.88
N ALA A 160 23.09 6.24 7.71
CA ALA A 160 22.05 5.31 7.29
C ALA A 160 22.53 3.84 7.39
N LYS A 161 23.74 3.55 6.88
CA LYS A 161 24.37 2.22 7.00
C LYS A 161 24.52 1.75 8.45
N GLN A 162 24.99 2.60 9.36
CA GLN A 162 25.17 2.24 10.78
C GLN A 162 23.83 1.92 11.46
N ARG A 163 22.80 2.70 11.15
CA ARG A 163 21.45 2.51 11.68
C ARG A 163 20.80 1.24 11.12
N LEU A 164 20.97 0.95 9.83
CA LEU A 164 20.56 -0.31 9.21
C LEU A 164 21.26 -1.51 9.85
N ALA A 165 22.57 -1.44 10.07
CA ALA A 165 23.31 -2.50 10.75
C ALA A 165 22.82 -2.71 12.19
N LYS A 166 22.49 -1.62 12.91
CA LYS A 166 21.89 -1.72 14.26
C LYS A 166 20.54 -2.44 14.22
N TRP A 167 19.67 -2.09 13.28
CA TRP A 167 18.38 -2.75 13.10
C TRP A 167 18.55 -4.25 12.80
N LEU A 168 19.43 -4.59 11.86
CA LEU A 168 19.72 -5.99 11.49
C LEU A 168 20.27 -6.82 12.66
N ARG A 169 21.06 -6.23 13.57
CA ARG A 169 21.53 -6.92 14.79
C ARG A 169 20.39 -7.23 15.75
N LEU A 170 19.45 -6.30 15.92
CA LEU A 170 18.29 -6.47 16.80
C LEU A 170 17.37 -7.59 16.29
N HIS A 171 17.26 -7.75 14.97
CA HIS A 171 16.42 -8.76 14.33
C HIS A 171 17.22 -9.97 13.80
N ALA A 172 18.46 -10.17 14.24
CA ALA A 172 19.36 -11.17 13.64
C ALA A 172 18.79 -12.60 13.74
N ALA A 173 18.21 -12.96 14.88
CA ALA A 173 17.63 -14.28 15.11
C ALA A 173 16.43 -14.57 14.17
N GLU A 174 15.60 -13.56 13.90
CA GLU A 174 14.39 -13.69 13.06
C GLU A 174 14.72 -14.07 11.61
N TYR A 175 15.88 -13.64 11.11
CA TYR A 175 16.29 -13.85 9.73
C TYR A 175 17.42 -14.87 9.58
N GLY A 176 17.71 -15.66 10.62
CA GLY A 176 18.79 -16.66 10.59
C GLY A 176 20.18 -16.04 10.38
N LEU A 177 20.38 -14.82 10.89
CA LEU A 177 21.64 -14.09 10.86
C LEU A 177 22.49 -14.33 12.11
N THR A 178 22.20 -15.40 12.85
CA THR A 178 22.99 -15.87 13.99
C THR A 178 23.79 -17.12 13.61
N ASP A 179 24.88 -17.38 14.33
CA ASP A 179 25.58 -18.67 14.33
C ASP A 179 24.87 -19.68 15.23
N ASP A 180 25.46 -20.88 15.34
CA ASP A 180 24.92 -22.00 16.10
C ASP A 180 24.91 -21.73 17.62
N ASP A 181 25.70 -20.75 18.07
CA ASP A 181 25.75 -20.27 19.46
C ASP A 181 24.79 -19.09 19.72
N GLY A 182 24.00 -18.70 18.72
CA GLY A 182 23.04 -17.59 18.80
C GLY A 182 23.69 -16.20 18.70
N LYS A 183 24.98 -16.11 18.37
CA LYS A 183 25.69 -14.85 18.19
C LYS A 183 25.53 -14.34 16.76
N SER A 184 25.35 -13.02 16.61
CA SER A 184 25.13 -12.39 15.31
C SER A 184 26.32 -12.57 14.36
N ARG A 185 26.03 -12.97 13.11
CA ARG A 185 27.00 -13.08 12.02
C ARG A 185 27.34 -11.69 11.47
N GLU A 186 28.21 -11.00 12.20
CA GLU A 186 28.52 -9.59 11.98
C GLU A 186 28.92 -9.25 10.55
N SER A 187 29.75 -10.09 9.91
CA SER A 187 30.16 -9.90 8.52
C SER A 187 28.99 -9.94 7.53
N VAL A 188 28.00 -10.80 7.77
CA VAL A 188 26.78 -10.88 6.94
C VAL A 188 25.91 -9.66 7.17
N ILE A 189 25.78 -9.21 8.42
CA ILE A 189 25.03 -8.01 8.78
C ILE A 189 25.62 -6.77 8.11
N GLU A 190 26.94 -6.62 8.12
CA GLU A 190 27.60 -5.50 7.44
C GLU A 190 27.38 -5.51 5.93
N GLN A 191 27.39 -6.69 5.30
CA GLN A 191 27.09 -6.85 3.87
C GLN A 191 25.64 -6.44 3.57
N LEU A 192 24.67 -6.92 4.37
CA LEU A 192 23.26 -6.58 4.19
C LEU A 192 23.00 -5.09 4.42
N ALA A 193 23.61 -4.49 5.44
CA ALA A 193 23.53 -3.05 5.68
C ALA A 193 24.14 -2.24 4.53
N THR A 194 25.17 -2.78 3.85
CA THR A 194 25.76 -2.16 2.66
C THR A 194 24.81 -2.25 1.47
N ILE A 195 24.19 -3.40 1.24
CA ILE A 195 23.21 -3.61 0.15
C ILE A 195 21.98 -2.71 0.34
N ALA A 196 21.49 -2.58 1.57
CA ALA A 196 20.31 -1.78 1.89
C ALA A 196 20.57 -0.26 1.96
N ASN A 197 21.83 0.19 1.95
CA ASN A 197 22.16 1.62 2.11
C ASN A 197 21.95 2.41 0.81
N TRP A 198 20.89 3.22 0.74
CA TRP A 198 20.64 4.15 -0.38
C TRP A 198 21.46 5.45 -0.28
N ALA A 199 21.91 5.82 0.92
CA ALA A 199 22.69 7.03 1.18
C ALA A 199 24.18 6.79 0.86
N THR A 200 24.52 6.82 -0.42
CA THR A 200 25.87 6.50 -0.94
C THR A 200 26.89 7.64 -0.82
N LYS A 201 26.46 8.86 -0.50
CA LYS A 201 27.31 10.07 -0.45
C LYS A 201 27.95 10.37 0.92
N GLY A 202 27.89 9.44 1.88
CA GLY A 202 28.44 9.62 3.22
C GLY A 202 29.80 8.97 3.42
N GLY A 203 30.85 9.52 2.81
CA GLY A 203 32.25 9.20 3.15
C GLY A 203 32.79 10.13 4.24
N ALA A 204 33.69 9.62 5.09
CA ALA A 204 34.30 10.31 6.23
C ALA A 204 34.83 11.73 5.90
N PRO A 205 34.89 12.66 6.89
CA PRO A 205 35.57 13.94 6.68
C PRO A 205 37.00 13.66 6.21
N LYS A 206 37.39 14.33 5.13
CA LYS A 206 38.73 14.24 4.55
C LYS A 206 39.71 14.65 5.66
N ALA A 207 40.53 13.71 6.13
CA ALA A 207 41.65 14.05 6.99
C ALA A 207 42.55 15.00 6.19
N GLU A 208 42.64 16.26 6.61
CA GLU A 208 43.67 17.17 6.15
C GLU A 208 45.00 16.49 6.46
N SER A 209 45.76 16.20 5.41
CA SER A 209 47.12 15.73 5.56
C SER A 209 47.90 16.85 6.27
N PRO A 210 48.73 16.55 7.29
CA PRO A 210 49.56 17.60 7.87
C PRO A 210 50.41 18.20 6.76
N GLU A 211 50.30 19.51 6.57
CA GLU A 211 51.21 20.28 5.71
C GLU A 211 52.65 19.85 6.04
N PRO A 212 53.49 19.53 5.03
CA PRO A 212 54.88 19.21 5.28
C PRO A 212 55.51 20.41 5.97
N PHE A 213 56.11 20.19 7.15
CA PHE A 213 56.95 21.19 7.79
C PHE A 213 58.04 21.60 6.79
N ASP A 214 57.96 22.86 6.36
CA ASP A 214 58.93 23.50 5.48
C ASP A 214 60.26 23.57 6.22
N ASN A 215 61.23 22.75 5.78
CA ASN A 215 62.55 22.64 6.38
C ASN A 215 63.55 23.57 5.68
N ASP A 216 63.15 24.82 5.41
CA ASP A 216 64.00 25.87 4.82
C ASP A 216 64.58 26.78 5.92
N LEU A 217 65.25 26.18 6.90
CA LEU A 217 66.09 26.87 7.87
C LEU A 217 67.47 26.22 7.96
N ASP A 218 68.17 26.11 6.83
CA ASP A 218 69.62 25.91 6.80
C ASP A 218 70.17 26.41 5.46
N ASP A 219 70.41 27.72 5.37
CA ASP A 219 71.51 28.28 4.56
C ASP A 219 71.51 29.81 4.64
N LYS A 220 71.98 30.38 5.76
CA LYS A 220 72.77 31.65 5.82
C LYS A 220 73.50 31.76 7.16
N ILE A 221 74.69 31.16 7.25
CA ILE A 221 75.73 31.62 8.20
C ILE A 221 76.70 32.47 7.38
N PRO A 222 76.77 33.80 7.57
CA PRO A 222 77.90 34.57 7.07
C PRO A 222 79.05 34.53 8.07
N PHE A 223 80.26 34.30 7.54
CA PHE A 223 81.56 34.41 8.21
C PHE A 223 81.82 35.81 8.75
#